data_AF-A0A7S2KI59-F1
#
_entry.id   AF-A0A7S2KI59-F1
#
_cell.length_a   1.000
_cell.length_b   1.000
_cell.length_c   1.000
_cell.angle_alpha   90.00
_cell.angle_beta   90.00
_cell.angle_gamma   90.00
#
_symmetry.space_group_name_H-M   'P 1'
#
loop_
_entity.id
_entity.type
_entity.pdbx_description
1 polymer ?
#
loop_
_entity_poly.entity_id
_entity_poly.type
_entity_poly.pdbx_seq_one_letter_code
_entity_poly.pdbx_strand_id
1 'polypeptide(L)'
;HEHEPVKSLPLAMRDGKSDNDPDAPVEVPAELKVDITDGEEGWNDPLGSGALILKTIINPKDVSPSKRPIPTQKVTLDLKGWLKGTKENVFLQEENLSCYIGDETLLPGVELALRMMGEGEVSLVRMLGRFGYQER
;
A
#
# COMPACT_ATOMS: atom_id res chain seq x y z
N HIS A 1 -5.17 -46.13 -39.98
CA HIS A 1 -4.27 -45.15 -39.36
C HIS A 1 -4.92 -43.76 -39.51
N GLU A 2 -6.12 -43.46 -39.00
CA GLU A 2 -6.57 -43.49 -37.60
C GLU A 2 -5.51 -42.98 -36.62
N HIS A 3 -5.61 -41.72 -36.19
CA HIS A 3 -6.07 -41.41 -34.84
C HIS A 3 -6.55 -39.96 -34.70
N GLU A 4 -7.80 -39.87 -34.24
CA GLU A 4 -8.64 -38.74 -33.91
C GLU A 4 -8.23 -37.99 -32.61
N PRO A 5 -8.81 -36.80 -32.35
CA PRO A 5 -8.44 -35.90 -31.24
C PRO A 5 -8.69 -36.50 -29.85
N VAL A 6 -7.75 -36.24 -28.92
CA VAL A 6 -7.87 -36.69 -27.53
C VAL A 6 -8.81 -35.78 -26.75
N LYS A 7 -10.07 -36.23 -26.72
CA LYS A 7 -10.94 -36.45 -25.55
C LYS A 7 -10.95 -35.40 -24.43
N SER A 8 -12.06 -34.66 -24.42
CA SER A 8 -12.72 -34.08 -23.25
C SER A 8 -12.98 -35.14 -22.16
N LEU A 9 -12.73 -34.75 -20.91
CA LEU A 9 -13.10 -35.48 -19.69
C LEU A 9 -14.13 -34.66 -18.88
N PRO A 10 -14.98 -35.32 -18.08
CA PRO A 10 -16.36 -34.90 -17.83
C PRO A 10 -16.53 -33.82 -16.75
N LEU A 11 -17.57 -32.99 -16.93
CA LEU A 11 -18.21 -32.21 -15.88
C LEU A 11 -18.75 -33.17 -14.80
N ALA A 12 -17.97 -33.38 -13.75
CA ALA A 12 -18.47 -33.90 -12.50
C ALA A 12 -18.87 -32.72 -11.61
N MET A 13 -20.15 -32.68 -11.29
CA MET A 13 -20.78 -31.79 -10.33
C MET A 13 -19.98 -31.77 -9.02
N ARG A 14 -19.56 -30.58 -8.61
CA ARG A 14 -19.40 -30.24 -7.20
C ARG A 14 -20.26 -29.01 -6.95
N ASP A 15 -21.51 -29.27 -6.60
CA ASP A 15 -22.29 -28.38 -5.76
C ASP A 15 -21.48 -28.10 -4.49
N GLY A 16 -21.27 -26.82 -4.21
CA GLY A 16 -20.44 -26.41 -3.08
C GLY A 16 -20.22 -24.90 -3.04
N LYS A 17 -21.32 -24.15 -3.08
CA LYS A 17 -21.48 -22.83 -2.49
C LYS A 17 -20.45 -21.74 -2.88
N SER A 18 -20.83 -20.95 -3.88
CA SER A 18 -20.31 -19.61 -4.11
C SER A 18 -20.79 -18.69 -2.98
N ASP A 19 -20.08 -18.68 -1.85
CA ASP A 19 -20.16 -17.60 -0.87
C ASP A 19 -19.02 -16.61 -1.19
N ASN A 20 -19.15 -15.89 -2.30
CA ASN A 20 -18.41 -14.66 -2.51
C ASN A 20 -19.28 -13.55 -1.93
N ASP A 21 -19.31 -13.47 -0.60
CA ASP A 21 -19.87 -12.33 0.11
C ASP A 21 -18.86 -11.18 -0.04
N PRO A 22 -19.20 -10.08 -0.73
CA PRO A 22 -18.31 -8.92 -0.86
C PRO A 22 -18.18 -8.10 0.43
N ASP A 23 -18.62 -8.64 1.57
CA ASP A 23 -18.68 -7.96 2.88
C ASP A 23 -17.93 -8.71 3.99
N ALA A 24 -17.08 -9.69 3.63
CA ALA A 24 -16.14 -10.25 4.58
C ALA A 24 -15.06 -9.19 4.88
N PRO A 25 -14.95 -8.68 6.13
CA PRO A 25 -13.91 -7.71 6.46
C PRO A 25 -12.56 -8.38 6.22
N VAL A 26 -11.78 -7.83 5.29
CA VAL A 26 -10.40 -8.23 5.04
C VAL A 26 -9.66 -8.11 6.36
N GLU A 27 -9.34 -9.25 6.99
CA GLU A 27 -8.58 -9.29 8.22
C GLU A 27 -7.21 -8.67 7.96
N VAL A 28 -7.05 -7.42 8.41
CA VAL A 28 -5.73 -6.79 8.46
C VAL A 28 -4.82 -7.65 9.33
N PRO A 29 -3.62 -8.02 8.85
CA PRO A 29 -2.65 -8.79 9.63
C PRO A 29 -2.45 -8.15 11.00
N ALA A 30 -2.55 -8.94 12.06
CA ALA A 30 -2.45 -8.48 13.44
C ALA A 30 -1.14 -7.74 13.76
N GLU A 31 -0.13 -7.86 12.90
CA GLU A 31 1.17 -7.18 12.97
C GLU A 31 1.11 -5.68 12.62
N LEU A 32 0.01 -5.18 12.05
CA LEU A 32 -0.19 -3.74 11.78
C LEU A 32 -0.84 -2.97 12.96
N LYS A 33 -0.89 -3.56 14.15
CA LYS A 33 -1.18 -2.82 15.40
C LYS A 33 0.04 -2.00 15.82
N VAL A 34 0.36 -0.96 15.05
CA VAL A 34 1.43 -0.03 15.40
C VAL A 34 0.91 0.86 16.54
N ASP A 35 1.27 0.52 17.78
CA ASP A 35 1.12 1.44 18.89
C ASP A 35 1.93 2.70 18.57
N ILE A 36 1.21 3.82 18.48
CA ILE A 36 1.82 5.14 18.38
C ILE A 36 2.19 5.49 19.82
N THR A 37 3.29 4.91 20.30
CA THR A 37 4.04 5.52 21.40
C THR A 37 4.92 6.59 20.77
N ASP A 38 4.83 7.82 21.27
CA ASP A 38 5.65 8.98 20.87
C ASP A 38 7.10 8.80 21.39
N GLY A 39 7.72 7.67 21.05
CA GLY A 39 9.17 7.48 21.10
C GLY A 39 9.76 7.87 19.74
N GLU A 40 10.73 8.78 19.75
CA GLU A 40 11.39 9.37 18.58
C GLU A 40 12.20 8.37 17.73
N GLU A 41 12.36 7.13 18.20
CA GLU A 41 13.20 6.14 17.55
C GLU A 41 12.59 5.65 16.23
N GLY A 42 13.30 5.90 15.14
CA GLY A 42 12.95 5.43 13.79
C GLY A 42 12.02 6.35 12.99
N TRP A 43 11.60 7.49 13.54
CA TRP A 43 10.90 8.52 12.76
C TRP A 43 11.91 9.45 12.08
N ASN A 44 11.68 9.72 10.80
CA ASN A 44 12.48 10.63 9.99
C ASN A 44 11.60 11.78 9.46
N ASP A 45 12.02 13.01 9.71
CA ASP A 45 11.40 14.23 9.16
C ASP A 45 12.31 14.81 8.06
N PRO A 46 12.15 14.39 6.80
CA PRO A 46 13.00 14.83 5.70
C PRO A 46 12.85 16.32 5.37
N LEU A 47 11.78 16.97 5.80
CA LEU A 47 11.53 18.40 5.55
C LEU A 47 11.99 19.29 6.71
N GLY A 48 12.25 18.70 7.89
CA GLY A 48 12.58 19.42 9.12
C GLY A 48 11.45 20.30 9.67
N SER A 49 10.27 20.24 9.05
CA SER A 49 9.13 21.12 9.35
C SER A 49 7.98 20.39 10.05
N GLY A 50 8.13 19.09 10.33
CA GLY A 50 7.10 18.20 10.83
C GLY A 50 5.93 17.97 9.87
N ALA A 51 6.06 18.40 8.61
CA ALA A 51 4.93 18.39 7.68
C ALA A 51 4.72 17.05 6.97
N LEU A 52 5.79 16.27 6.88
CA LEU A 52 5.81 14.90 6.38
C LEU A 52 6.84 14.15 7.22
N ILE A 53 6.41 13.13 7.95
CA ILE A 53 7.27 12.32 8.82
C ILE A 53 7.05 10.85 8.48
N LEU A 54 8.13 10.12 8.25
CA LEU A 54 8.10 8.73 7.83
C LEU A 54 8.67 7.85 8.94
N LYS A 55 8.10 6.67 9.12
CA LYS A 55 8.70 5.59 9.89
C LYS A 55 8.72 4.34 9.05
N THR A 56 9.92 3.88 8.69
CA THR A 56 10.08 2.60 7.99
C THR A 56 9.72 1.47 8.94
N ILE A 57 8.76 0.64 8.51
CA ILE A 57 8.27 -0.52 9.26
C ILE A 57 8.94 -1.80 8.76
N ILE A 58 9.04 -1.93 7.43
CA ILE A 58 9.73 -3.03 6.77
C ILE A 58 10.74 -2.43 5.82
N ASN A 59 12.01 -2.77 6.02
CA ASN A 59 13.08 -2.47 5.10
C ASN A 59 13.57 -3.79 4.49
N PRO A 60 13.45 -3.98 3.16
CA PRO A 60 13.96 -5.19 2.53
C PRO A 60 15.49 -5.16 2.55
N LYS A 61 16.08 -5.72 3.61
CA LYS A 61 17.53 -5.70 3.88
C LYS A 61 18.40 -6.40 2.81
N ASP A 62 17.80 -7.01 1.80
CA ASP A 62 18.49 -7.81 0.77
C ASP A 62 18.18 -7.39 -0.68
N VAL A 63 17.44 -6.30 -0.89
CA VAL A 63 17.21 -5.79 -2.25
C VAL A 63 18.30 -4.77 -2.53
N SER A 64 19.05 -5.01 -3.62
CA SER A 64 20.01 -4.13 -4.30
C SER A 64 19.75 -2.62 -4.08
N PRO A 65 20.79 -1.75 -4.10
CA PRO A 65 20.72 -0.35 -3.64
C PRO A 65 19.36 0.26 -3.96
N SER A 66 18.56 0.43 -2.90
CA SER A 66 17.11 0.53 -2.97
C SER A 66 16.69 1.49 -4.08
N LYS A 67 16.18 0.93 -5.19
CA LYS A 67 15.84 1.71 -6.36
C LYS A 67 14.60 2.52 -6.03
N ARG A 68 14.81 3.77 -5.64
CA ARG A 68 13.73 4.70 -5.37
C ARG A 68 13.01 5.04 -6.67
N PRO A 69 11.68 5.18 -6.65
CA PRO A 69 10.92 5.60 -7.82
C PRO A 69 11.40 6.95 -8.37
N ILE A 70 11.60 7.02 -9.69
CA ILE A 70 11.92 8.26 -10.41
C ILE A 70 10.67 8.82 -11.11
N PRO A 71 10.62 10.13 -11.42
CA PRO A 71 9.54 10.69 -12.24
C PRO A 71 9.34 9.89 -13.52
N THR A 72 8.09 9.77 -13.96
CA THR A 72 7.61 8.97 -15.12
C THR A 72 7.73 7.44 -14.98
N GLN A 73 8.23 6.93 -13.85
CA GLN A 73 8.19 5.50 -13.56
C GLN A 73 6.78 5.07 -13.12
N LYS A 74 6.31 3.95 -13.66
CA LYS A 74 5.12 3.26 -13.16
C LYS A 74 5.45 2.51 -11.87
N VAL A 75 4.64 2.71 -10.83
CA VAL A 75 4.74 2.02 -9.55
C VAL A 75 3.43 1.33 -9.23
N THR A 76 3.50 0.27 -8.42
CA THR A 76 2.34 -0.41 -7.84
C THR A 76 2.50 -0.40 -6.33
N LEU A 77 1.49 0.04 -5.61
CA LEU A 77 1.52 0.13 -4.14
C LEU A 77 0.17 -0.22 -3.53
N ASP A 78 0.23 -0.64 -2.27
CA ASP A 78 -0.92 -0.76 -1.39
C ASP A 78 -0.93 0.44 -0.45
N LEU A 79 -2.07 1.13 -0.38
CA LEU A 79 -2.23 2.36 0.40
C LEU A 79 -3.36 2.19 1.42
N LYS A 80 -3.07 2.51 2.67
CA LYS A 80 -4.08 2.60 3.73
C LYS A 80 -3.93 3.90 4.50
N GLY A 81 -5.02 4.65 4.63
CA GLY A 81 -5.08 5.96 5.27
C GLY A 81 -6.18 6.06 6.32
N TRP A 82 -5.86 6.70 7.43
CA TRP A 82 -6.78 6.98 8.54
C TRP A 82 -6.43 8.33 9.18
N LEU A 83 -7.42 8.99 9.79
CA LEU A 83 -7.19 10.24 10.49
C LEU A 83 -6.56 10.00 11.87
N LYS A 84 -5.73 10.95 12.32
CA LYS A 84 -5.10 10.87 13.65
C LYS A 84 -6.18 10.84 14.73
N GLY A 85 -6.06 9.91 15.67
CA GLY A 85 -7.01 9.72 16.78
C GLY A 85 -8.16 8.77 16.45
N THR A 86 -8.34 8.38 15.19
CA THR A 86 -9.38 7.44 14.76
C THR A 86 -8.76 6.32 13.94
N LYS A 87 -8.04 5.39 14.60
CA LYS A 87 -7.47 4.21 13.91
C LYS A 87 -8.56 3.34 13.26
N GLU A 88 -9.79 3.43 13.75
CA GLU A 88 -10.94 2.67 13.26
C GLU A 88 -11.63 3.31 12.05
N ASN A 89 -11.27 4.55 11.68
CA ASN A 89 -11.91 5.26 10.57
C ASN A 89 -10.94 5.33 9.38
N VAL A 90 -10.74 4.18 8.74
CA VAL A 90 -10.00 4.06 7.49
C VAL A 90 -10.82 4.74 6.42
N PHE A 91 -10.35 5.87 5.90
CA PHE A 91 -11.04 6.62 4.86
C PHE A 91 -10.48 6.34 3.46
N LEU A 92 -9.34 5.66 3.39
CA LEU A 92 -8.64 5.33 2.14
C LEU A 92 -8.02 3.94 2.28
N GLN A 93 -8.42 3.02 1.42
CA GLN A 93 -7.81 1.71 1.28
C GLN A 93 -7.81 1.35 -0.21
N GLU A 94 -6.62 1.24 -0.78
CA GLU A 94 -6.41 0.90 -2.17
C GLU A 94 -5.36 -0.21 -2.24
N GLU A 95 -5.67 -1.28 -2.96
CA GLU A 95 -4.77 -2.42 -3.14
C GLU A 95 -4.37 -2.51 -4.61
N ASN A 96 -3.10 -2.83 -4.88
CA ASN A 96 -2.53 -2.91 -6.22
C ASN A 96 -2.70 -1.61 -7.05
N LEU A 97 -2.73 -0.45 -6.38
CA LEU A 97 -2.86 0.85 -7.03
C LEU A 97 -1.64 1.08 -7.94
N SER A 98 -1.90 1.17 -9.25
CA SER A 98 -0.88 1.42 -10.26
C SER A 98 -0.96 2.86 -10.76
N CYS A 99 0.13 3.62 -10.61
CA CYS A 99 0.21 5.03 -11.01
C CYS A 99 1.60 5.37 -11.54
N TYR A 100 1.75 6.53 -12.19
CA TYR A 100 3.05 7.06 -12.57
C TYR A 100 3.50 8.13 -11.57
N ILE A 101 4.78 8.10 -11.20
CA ILE A 101 5.33 9.18 -10.37
C ILE A 101 5.33 10.49 -11.19
N GLY A 102 4.66 11.51 -10.65
CA GLY A 102 4.56 12.84 -11.25
C GLY A 102 3.35 13.04 -12.16
N ASP A 103 2.38 12.12 -12.18
CA ASP A 103 1.14 12.28 -12.96
C ASP A 103 -0.02 12.95 -12.18
N GLU A 104 0.25 13.45 -10.98
CA GLU A 104 -0.73 14.13 -10.09
C GLU A 104 -1.90 13.24 -9.63
N THR A 105 -1.85 11.92 -9.87
CA THR A 105 -2.90 10.98 -9.40
C THR A 105 -2.83 10.74 -7.89
N LEU A 106 -1.63 10.84 -7.31
CA LEU A 106 -1.39 10.61 -5.89
C LEU A 106 -1.48 11.92 -5.09
N LEU A 107 -1.80 11.78 -3.79
CA LEU A 107 -1.65 12.89 -2.85
C LEU A 107 -0.19 13.36 -2.82
N PRO A 108 0.08 14.68 -2.79
CA PRO A 108 1.45 15.20 -2.84
C PRO A 108 2.38 14.61 -1.77
N GLY A 109 1.86 14.39 -0.56
CA GLY A 109 2.58 13.77 0.54
C GLY A 109 2.87 12.29 0.33
N VAL A 110 1.96 11.55 -0.31
CA VAL A 110 2.15 10.13 -0.67
C VAL A 110 3.22 10.03 -1.76
N GLU A 111 3.15 10.85 -2.80
CA GLU A 111 4.15 10.86 -3.86
C GLU A 111 5.54 11.21 -3.34
N LEU A 112 5.64 12.23 -2.48
CA LEU A 112 6.91 12.60 -1.85
C LEU A 112 7.45 11.45 -0.99
N ALA A 113 6.60 10.78 -0.22
CA ALA A 113 6.99 9.61 0.56
C ALA A 113 7.53 8.47 -0.31
N LEU A 114 6.85 8.13 -1.41
CA LEU A 114 7.29 7.07 -2.32
C LEU A 114 8.68 7.33 -2.89
N ARG A 115 9.00 8.58 -3.24
CA ARG A 115 10.34 8.94 -3.74
C ARG A 115 11.46 8.79 -2.71
N MET A 116 11.13 8.65 -1.42
CA MET A 116 12.08 8.41 -0.34
C MET A 116 12.18 6.93 0.04
N MET A 117 11.15 6.15 -0.31
CA MET A 117 11.05 4.73 -0.02
C MET A 117 11.79 3.89 -1.08
N GLY A 118 12.43 2.82 -0.62
CA GLY A 118 12.93 1.77 -1.50
C GLY A 118 11.81 0.91 -2.07
N GLU A 119 12.06 0.27 -3.21
CA GLU A 119 11.21 -0.80 -3.70
C GLU A 119 11.09 -1.91 -2.65
N GLY A 120 9.85 -2.32 -2.34
CA GLY A 120 9.56 -3.30 -1.29
C GLY A 120 9.58 -2.76 0.14
N GLU A 121 9.86 -1.47 0.34
CA GLU A 121 9.77 -0.83 1.66
C GLU A 121 8.31 -0.61 2.06
N VAL A 122 7.99 -0.88 3.33
CA VAL A 122 6.69 -0.51 3.93
C VAL A 122 6.94 0.54 5.00
N SER A 123 6.29 1.69 4.84
CA SER A 123 6.49 2.84 5.72
C SER A 123 5.16 3.41 6.18
N LEU A 124 5.13 3.83 7.45
CA LEU A 124 4.04 4.59 8.00
C LEU A 124 4.33 6.08 7.81
N VAL A 125 3.39 6.79 7.20
CA VAL A 125 3.56 8.20 6.83
C VAL A 125 2.57 9.04 7.62
N ARG A 126 3.08 10.07 8.31
CA ARG A 126 2.27 11.14 8.91
C ARG A 126 2.47 12.39 8.07
N MET A 127 1.38 13.05 7.70
CA MET A 127 1.44 14.28 6.92
C MET A 127 0.39 15.29 7.39
N LEU A 128 0.70 16.58 7.21
CA LEU A 128 -0.27 17.66 7.43
C LEU A 128 -1.28 17.73 6.28
N GLY A 129 -2.43 18.35 6.53
CA GLY A 129 -3.54 18.47 5.55
C GLY A 129 -3.09 18.98 4.18
N ARG A 130 -2.23 20.00 4.12
CA ARG A 130 -1.65 20.56 2.88
C ARG A 130 -0.86 19.56 2.00
N PHE A 131 -0.40 18.45 2.58
CA PHE A 131 0.25 17.35 1.84
C PHE A 131 -0.71 16.20 1.55
N GLY A 132 -1.84 16.13 2.24
CA GLY A 132 -2.96 15.26 1.92
C GLY A 132 -3.99 15.99 1.04
N TYR A 133 -5.22 16.07 1.52
CA TYR A 133 -6.37 16.63 0.80
C TYR A 133 -6.49 18.17 0.86
N GLN A 134 -5.42 18.87 1.23
CA GLN A 134 -5.37 20.31 1.48
C GLN A 134 -6.11 20.77 2.74
N GLU A 135 -5.86 22.02 3.15
CA GLU A 135 -6.72 22.73 4.09
C GLU A 135 -7.97 23.18 3.33
N ARG A 136 -9.15 22.78 3.80
CA ARG A 136 -10.41 23.36 3.37
C ARG A 136 -10.73 24.58 4.22
#